data_AF-A0A495R7T4-F1
#
_entry.id   AF-A0A495R7T4-F1
#
_cell.length_a   1.000
_cell.length_b   1.000
_cell.length_c   1.000
_cell.angle_alpha   90.00
_cell.angle_beta   90.00
_cell.angle_gamma   90.00
#
_symmetry.space_group_name_H-M   'P 1'
#
loop_
_entity.id
_entity.type
_entity.pdbx_description
1 polymer ?
#
loop_
_entity_poly.entity_id
_entity_poly.type
_entity_poly.pdbx_seq_one_letter_code
_entity_poly.pdbx_strand_id
1 'polypeptide(L)'
;MDRQSRIWGDSGTEPAAGEETYAGGEKPIAEHDNWAMWAITKDIDTLASIVGTLEGVSSVTELRYETLADRPAAGTPGRVSFAYDEQIVAVDDGNQWIDLGVKSHDDLADIASDDHHARYTDAEAQSAVVGSVDAASLTGSSGSSGQVLETDGDALSWSDISTRTDEEIEDVVASLVQAGDKLSWTYDGQNGTLTVDTSALNDEEVEDKVSTLVNAGTGVSVTYDDQNGALTVEVPEGAISSTELNFDPATSGGVDAVDTALSDHKGDETNPHNVNDDQTGAADARTDLRFALYPEEVDASTRDTYYQNFSKFANSAAMTSIAASSVVMDEVSESNTAMDAASASDTAMDAVSTSPTAMDAVSTSIMARTAILHSSHVRGSVWTETIGAEKLWEAGEPTPPASYLGGEDIDAEMIQDRSESAYQLRVELYNSTSGGLYTYDLAIDWDEASTLRIYTAADNISASGYMTVQIGGSEVFSTNSNHGWTERSIDASGYSGEQDLQMGFWLDSATGITRTTEFAEIQLE
;
A
#
# COMPACT_ATOMS: atom_id res chain seq x y z
N MET A 1 9.38 -51.83 -31.23
CA MET A 1 9.15 -51.49 -32.65
C MET A 1 10.38 -50.76 -33.13
N ASP A 2 11.05 -51.37 -34.09
CA ASP A 2 12.42 -51.08 -34.53
C ASP A 2 12.57 -49.61 -34.96
N ARG A 3 13.21 -48.79 -34.13
CA ARG A 3 13.75 -47.50 -34.56
C ARG A 3 15.06 -47.79 -35.28
N GLN A 4 14.99 -48.06 -36.59
CA GLN A 4 16.17 -48.11 -37.45
C GLN A 4 16.73 -46.69 -37.55
N SER A 5 17.79 -46.40 -36.80
CA SER A 5 18.55 -45.15 -36.89
C SER A 5 19.49 -45.22 -38.10
N ARG A 6 19.48 -44.18 -38.95
CA ARG A 6 20.35 -44.03 -40.12
C ARG A 6 21.23 -42.80 -39.91
N ILE A 7 22.54 -42.96 -39.90
CA ILE A 7 23.50 -41.85 -39.73
C ILE A 7 24.09 -41.52 -41.08
N TRP A 8 23.91 -40.29 -41.55
CA TRP A 8 24.44 -39.83 -42.83
C TRP A 8 25.96 -39.69 -42.78
N GLY A 9 26.64 -40.21 -43.80
CA GLY A 9 28.05 -39.91 -44.03
C GLY A 9 28.24 -38.48 -44.53
N ASP A 10 29.48 -37.99 -44.45
CA ASP A 10 29.98 -36.68 -44.92
C ASP A 10 29.82 -36.41 -46.43
N SER A 11 29.21 -37.34 -47.18
CA SER A 11 28.98 -37.28 -48.62
C SER A 11 27.56 -36.85 -49.03
N GLY A 12 26.69 -36.53 -48.06
CA GLY A 12 25.37 -35.97 -48.36
C GLY A 12 24.40 -36.91 -49.07
N THR A 13 24.54 -38.24 -48.89
CA THR A 13 23.54 -39.23 -49.32
C THR A 13 23.25 -40.25 -48.21
N GLU A 14 21.98 -40.66 -48.05
CA GLU A 14 21.51 -41.51 -46.96
C GLU A 14 22.02 -42.96 -47.05
N PRO A 15 22.67 -43.51 -46.01
CA PRO A 15 23.15 -44.89 -46.03
C PRO A 15 22.05 -45.93 -45.71
N ALA A 16 22.23 -47.15 -46.24
CA ALA A 16 21.30 -48.26 -46.08
C ALA A 16 21.36 -48.87 -44.65
N ALA A 17 20.21 -49.30 -44.13
CA ALA A 17 20.08 -49.75 -42.74
C ALA A 17 20.96 -50.98 -42.42
N GLY A 18 21.91 -50.83 -41.49
CA GLY A 18 22.62 -51.94 -40.85
C GLY A 18 24.16 -51.93 -40.88
N GLU A 19 24.82 -50.90 -41.43
CA GLU A 19 26.28 -50.79 -41.38
C GLU A 19 26.76 -49.94 -40.18
N GLU A 20 27.65 -50.55 -39.40
CA GLU A 20 28.42 -50.04 -38.24
C GLU A 20 27.80 -50.11 -36.83
N THR A 21 28.13 -51.19 -36.13
CA THR A 21 27.98 -51.35 -34.67
C THR A 21 29.29 -51.01 -33.95
N TYR A 22 29.23 -50.15 -32.91
CA TYR A 22 30.35 -49.90 -31.99
C TYR A 22 30.16 -50.65 -30.66
N ALA A 23 31.25 -51.21 -30.10
CA ALA A 23 31.25 -51.97 -28.86
C ALA A 23 31.28 -51.06 -27.62
N GLY A 24 30.44 -51.36 -26.62
CA GLY A 24 30.17 -50.49 -25.48
C GLY A 24 31.34 -50.26 -24.52
N GLY A 25 31.59 -49.00 -24.18
CA GLY A 25 32.52 -48.61 -23.12
C GLY A 25 33.01 -47.15 -23.18
N GLU A 26 33.04 -46.53 -24.35
CA GLU A 26 33.44 -45.13 -24.52
C GLU A 26 32.31 -44.40 -25.24
N LYS A 27 31.63 -43.49 -24.54
CA LYS A 27 30.65 -42.58 -25.14
C LYS A 27 31.41 -41.42 -25.80
N PRO A 28 31.29 -41.16 -27.12
CA PRO A 28 31.57 -39.84 -27.67
C PRO A 28 30.32 -38.97 -27.59
N ILE A 29 30.58 -37.68 -27.47
CA ILE A 29 29.67 -36.61 -27.05
C ILE A 29 28.59 -36.33 -28.12
N ALA A 30 27.44 -35.85 -27.66
CA ALA A 30 26.19 -35.71 -28.41
C ALA A 30 26.27 -34.77 -29.63
N GLU A 31 25.33 -35.00 -30.56
CA GLU A 31 25.04 -34.37 -31.86
C GLU A 31 25.05 -32.82 -31.94
N HIS A 32 25.38 -32.07 -30.89
CA HIS A 32 25.46 -30.61 -30.88
C HIS A 32 26.89 -30.04 -30.99
N ASP A 33 27.93 -30.85 -30.80
CA ASP A 33 29.32 -30.39 -30.87
C ASP A 33 29.84 -30.16 -32.30
N ASN A 34 29.16 -30.67 -33.34
CA ASN A 34 29.65 -30.53 -34.73
C ASN A 34 29.32 -29.18 -35.37
N TRP A 35 28.20 -28.53 -35.02
CA TRP A 35 27.81 -27.28 -35.67
C TRP A 35 28.52 -26.06 -35.06
N ALA A 36 28.67 -26.05 -33.73
CA ALA A 36 29.44 -25.01 -33.04
C ALA A 36 30.91 -25.01 -33.48
N MET A 37 31.51 -26.19 -33.65
CA MET A 37 32.90 -26.29 -34.09
C MET A 37 33.09 -25.86 -35.55
N TRP A 38 32.12 -26.14 -36.43
CA TRP A 38 32.16 -25.66 -37.81
C TRP A 38 32.09 -24.13 -37.90
N ALA A 39 31.15 -23.50 -37.19
CA ALA A 39 31.02 -22.04 -37.16
C ALA A 39 32.27 -21.36 -36.60
N ILE A 40 32.80 -21.87 -35.48
CA ILE A 40 34.04 -21.38 -34.88
C ILE A 40 35.22 -21.52 -35.85
N THR A 41 35.31 -22.62 -36.60
CA THR A 41 36.40 -22.81 -37.58
C THR A 41 36.32 -21.77 -38.70
N LYS A 42 35.11 -21.46 -39.20
CA LYS A 42 34.92 -20.43 -40.24
C LYS A 42 35.23 -19.01 -39.77
N ASP A 43 34.86 -18.69 -38.53
CA ASP A 43 35.21 -17.39 -37.95
C ASP A 43 36.72 -17.25 -37.73
N ILE A 44 37.39 -18.34 -37.33
CA ILE A 44 38.86 -18.38 -37.18
C ILE A 44 39.57 -18.19 -38.53
N ASP A 45 39.09 -18.83 -39.60
CA ASP A 45 39.66 -18.65 -40.95
C ASP A 45 39.52 -17.19 -41.43
N THR A 46 38.38 -16.56 -41.15
CA THR A 46 38.11 -15.16 -41.48
C THR A 46 39.03 -14.21 -40.71
N LEU A 47 39.20 -14.44 -39.41
CA LEU A 47 40.12 -13.68 -38.57
C LEU A 47 41.58 -13.83 -39.02
N ALA A 48 42.00 -15.04 -39.41
CA ALA A 48 43.35 -15.28 -39.91
C ALA A 48 43.62 -14.54 -41.24
N SER A 49 42.62 -14.43 -42.11
CA SER A 49 42.71 -13.65 -43.36
C SER A 49 42.86 -12.15 -43.11
N ILE A 50 42.11 -11.60 -42.15
CA ILE A 50 42.18 -10.18 -41.75
C ILE A 50 43.54 -9.86 -41.09
N VAL A 51 44.06 -10.75 -40.25
CA VAL A 51 45.38 -10.56 -39.63
C VAL A 51 46.50 -10.65 -40.66
N GLY A 52 46.44 -11.59 -41.61
CA GLY A 52 47.42 -11.72 -42.68
C GLY A 52 47.47 -10.51 -43.63
N THR A 53 46.35 -9.83 -43.83
CA THR A 53 46.29 -8.57 -44.59
C THR A 53 46.82 -7.37 -43.80
N LEU A 54 46.67 -7.35 -42.48
CA LEU A 54 47.24 -6.32 -41.61
C LEU A 54 48.77 -6.44 -41.43
N GLU A 55 49.33 -7.65 -41.45
CA GLU A 55 50.79 -7.89 -41.37
C GLU A 55 51.56 -7.32 -42.59
N GLY A 56 50.88 -7.17 -43.74
CA GLY A 56 51.44 -6.46 -44.91
C GLY A 56 51.60 -4.95 -44.70
N VAL A 57 50.91 -4.36 -43.73
CA VAL A 57 50.87 -2.93 -43.43
C VAL A 57 51.76 -2.64 -42.22
N SER A 58 53.08 -2.84 -42.38
CA SER A 58 54.04 -2.72 -41.28
C SER A 58 54.23 -1.29 -40.72
N SER A 59 53.63 -0.26 -41.33
CA SER A 59 53.46 1.08 -40.76
C SER A 59 52.43 1.88 -41.56
N VAL A 60 51.59 2.69 -40.91
CA VAL A 60 50.76 3.68 -41.61
C VAL A 60 51.63 4.88 -41.97
N THR A 61 51.81 5.11 -43.27
CA THR A 61 52.71 6.14 -43.80
C THR A 61 51.96 7.42 -44.19
N GLU A 62 50.67 7.33 -44.51
CA GLU A 62 49.82 8.48 -44.85
C GLU A 62 48.34 8.17 -44.59
N LEU A 63 47.57 9.17 -44.13
CA LEU A 63 46.11 9.09 -44.01
C LEU A 63 45.46 10.11 -44.94
N ARG A 64 44.50 9.67 -45.76
CA ARG A 64 43.82 10.49 -46.75
C ARG A 64 42.31 10.43 -46.57
N TYR A 65 41.67 11.59 -46.69
CA TYR A 65 40.22 11.72 -46.69
C TYR A 65 39.80 12.38 -48.01
N GLU A 66 39.28 11.58 -48.92
CA GLU A 66 39.10 11.93 -50.34
C GLU A 66 37.86 11.22 -50.92
N THR A 67 37.46 11.51 -52.15
CA THR A 67 36.45 10.72 -52.85
C THR A 67 37.09 9.47 -53.45
N LEU A 68 36.33 8.40 -53.72
CA LEU A 68 36.89 7.20 -54.33
C LEU A 68 37.54 7.48 -55.70
N ALA A 69 36.96 8.42 -56.45
CA ALA A 69 37.46 8.81 -57.78
C ALA A 69 38.80 9.57 -57.72
N ASP A 70 39.06 10.31 -56.63
CA ASP A 70 40.31 11.07 -56.44
C ASP A 70 41.41 10.22 -55.78
N ARG A 71 41.10 9.00 -55.35
CA ARG A 71 42.07 8.08 -54.73
C ARG A 71 43.19 7.75 -55.72
N PRO A 72 44.47 8.00 -55.38
CA PRO A 72 45.57 7.71 -56.29
C PRO A 72 45.72 6.20 -56.50
N ALA A 73 46.31 5.79 -57.62
CA ALA A 73 46.63 4.39 -57.85
C ALA A 73 47.52 3.84 -56.72
N ALA A 74 47.33 2.55 -56.41
CA ALA A 74 48.15 1.84 -55.44
C ALA A 74 49.61 1.75 -55.91
N GLY A 75 50.53 1.69 -54.96
CA GLY A 75 51.96 1.73 -55.27
C GLY A 75 52.87 2.18 -54.13
N THR A 76 52.31 2.58 -52.99
CA THR A 76 53.11 2.95 -51.81
C THR A 76 52.47 2.33 -50.58
N PRO A 77 53.09 1.28 -50.00
CA PRO A 77 52.53 0.56 -48.87
C PRO A 77 52.30 1.49 -47.67
N GLY A 78 51.23 1.23 -46.93
CA GLY A 78 50.95 1.89 -45.65
C GLY A 78 50.07 3.13 -45.75
N ARG A 79 49.61 3.51 -46.94
CA ARG A 79 48.65 4.61 -47.07
C ARG A 79 47.24 4.11 -46.79
N VAL A 80 46.46 4.87 -46.03
CA VAL A 80 45.06 4.55 -45.75
C VAL A 80 44.18 5.64 -46.34
N SER A 81 43.20 5.23 -47.13
CA SER A 81 42.21 6.10 -47.75
C SER A 81 40.86 5.88 -47.11
N PHE A 82 40.25 6.96 -46.65
CA PHE A 82 38.85 7.04 -46.24
C PHE A 82 38.07 7.71 -47.38
N ALA A 83 37.48 6.88 -48.26
CA ALA A 83 36.68 7.34 -49.37
C ALA A 83 35.25 7.63 -48.89
N TYR A 84 34.94 8.90 -48.63
CA TYR A 84 33.74 9.24 -47.86
C TYR A 84 32.43 9.18 -48.65
N ASP A 85 32.50 9.29 -49.97
CA ASP A 85 31.36 9.23 -50.88
C ASP A 85 30.82 7.80 -51.05
N GLU A 86 31.70 6.81 -51.09
CA GLU A 86 31.35 5.39 -51.20
C GLU A 86 31.40 4.66 -49.84
N GLN A 87 31.76 5.37 -48.77
CA GLN A 87 31.88 4.84 -47.39
C GLN A 87 32.86 3.65 -47.26
N ILE A 88 33.90 3.62 -48.09
CA ILE A 88 34.92 2.57 -48.08
C ILE A 88 36.17 3.06 -47.34
N VAL A 89 36.71 2.20 -46.47
CA VAL A 89 38.04 2.39 -45.89
C VAL A 89 38.96 1.34 -46.48
N ALA A 90 40.08 1.77 -47.06
CA ALA A 90 41.02 0.87 -47.71
C ALA A 90 42.47 1.22 -47.39
N VAL A 91 43.35 0.23 -47.44
CA VAL A 91 44.79 0.37 -47.25
C VAL A 91 45.55 -0.04 -48.51
N ASP A 92 46.53 0.77 -48.91
CA ASP A 92 47.46 0.44 -49.99
C ASP A 92 48.54 -0.50 -49.43
N ASP A 93 48.62 -1.71 -49.96
CA ASP A 93 49.64 -2.69 -49.58
C ASP A 93 50.96 -2.51 -50.38
N GLY A 94 50.99 -1.54 -51.30
CA GLY A 94 52.08 -1.26 -52.22
C GLY A 94 51.88 -1.78 -53.64
N ASN A 95 50.91 -2.67 -53.85
CA ASN A 95 50.54 -3.22 -55.15
C ASN A 95 49.09 -2.90 -55.52
N GLN A 96 48.18 -2.90 -54.54
CA GLN A 96 46.76 -2.63 -54.71
C GLN A 96 46.15 -1.99 -53.45
N TRP A 97 44.95 -1.41 -53.60
CA TRP A 97 44.14 -0.99 -52.45
C TRP A 97 43.31 -2.18 -51.97
N ILE A 98 43.40 -2.50 -50.67
CA ILE A 98 42.65 -3.55 -50.00
C ILE A 98 41.59 -2.88 -49.11
N ASP A 99 40.33 -3.21 -49.33
CA ASP A 99 39.22 -2.67 -48.54
C ASP A 99 39.15 -3.36 -47.16
N LEU A 100 39.02 -2.56 -46.11
CA LEU A 100 39.05 -2.97 -44.70
C LEU A 100 37.66 -2.94 -44.03
N GLY A 101 36.61 -2.68 -44.80
CA GLY A 101 35.22 -2.65 -44.32
C GLY A 101 34.54 -4.03 -44.32
N VAL A 102 33.42 -4.14 -43.59
CA VAL A 102 32.52 -5.31 -43.66
C VAL A 102 31.88 -5.32 -45.05
N LYS A 103 31.96 -6.44 -45.77
CA LYS A 103 31.33 -6.60 -47.09
C LYS A 103 29.86 -6.17 -47.02
N SER A 104 29.42 -5.37 -48.00
CA SER A 104 28.01 -4.97 -48.10
C SER A 104 27.13 -6.23 -48.15
N HIS A 105 25.92 -6.16 -47.61
CA HIS A 105 24.97 -7.27 -47.67
C HIS A 105 24.56 -7.63 -49.12
N ASP A 106 24.87 -6.74 -50.07
CA ASP A 106 24.65 -6.92 -51.51
C ASP A 106 25.91 -7.42 -52.25
N ASP A 107 27.06 -7.56 -51.56
CA ASP A 107 28.29 -8.07 -52.14
C ASP A 107 28.32 -9.61 -52.08
N LEU A 108 27.81 -10.23 -53.14
CA LEU A 108 27.72 -11.68 -53.32
C LEU A 108 28.93 -12.26 -54.06
N ALA A 109 30.04 -11.52 -54.18
CA ALA A 109 31.18 -11.93 -55.02
C ALA A 109 31.83 -13.27 -54.61
N ASP A 110 31.65 -13.69 -53.35
CA ASP A 110 32.18 -14.96 -52.81
C ASP A 110 31.10 -16.01 -52.48
N ILE A 111 29.84 -15.78 -52.85
CA ILE A 111 28.75 -16.74 -52.65
C ILE A 111 28.54 -17.52 -53.95
N ALA A 112 28.76 -18.84 -53.93
CA ALA A 112 28.58 -19.67 -55.11
C ALA A 112 27.09 -19.98 -55.33
N SER A 113 26.70 -20.28 -56.58
CA SER A 113 25.32 -20.63 -56.94
C SER A 113 24.75 -21.80 -56.14
N ASP A 114 25.63 -22.66 -55.62
CA ASP A 114 25.27 -23.88 -54.91
C ASP A 114 25.02 -23.62 -53.41
N ASP A 115 25.43 -22.47 -52.89
CA ASP A 115 25.16 -22.02 -51.51
C ASP A 115 23.73 -21.43 -51.38
N HIS A 116 23.05 -21.19 -52.49
CA HIS A 116 21.64 -20.78 -52.51
C HIS A 116 20.74 -22.02 -52.50
N HIS A 117 20.06 -22.29 -51.39
CA HIS A 117 18.94 -23.24 -51.41
C HIS A 117 17.79 -22.65 -52.25
N ALA A 118 17.17 -23.48 -53.10
CA ALA A 118 15.97 -23.08 -53.83
C ALA A 118 14.87 -22.71 -52.82
N ARG A 119 14.30 -21.51 -52.94
CA ARG A 119 13.13 -21.13 -52.14
C ARG A 119 11.99 -22.10 -52.46
N TYR A 120 11.39 -22.70 -51.43
CA TYR A 120 10.13 -23.44 -51.60
C TYR A 120 9.14 -22.54 -52.31
N THR A 121 8.51 -23.04 -53.37
CA THR A 121 7.34 -22.37 -53.93
C THR A 121 6.24 -22.33 -52.88
N ASP A 122 5.34 -21.33 -52.95
CA ASP A 122 4.21 -21.24 -52.03
C ASP A 122 3.40 -22.55 -51.99
N ALA A 123 3.35 -23.28 -53.11
CA ALA A 123 2.70 -24.58 -53.22
C ALA A 123 3.44 -25.70 -52.46
N GLU A 124 4.77 -25.75 -52.50
CA GLU A 124 5.57 -26.73 -51.76
C GLU A 124 5.54 -26.46 -50.25
N ALA A 125 5.54 -25.19 -49.85
CA ALA A 125 5.36 -24.79 -48.46
C ALA A 125 3.96 -25.18 -47.94
N GLN A 126 2.90 -25.02 -48.75
CA GLN A 126 1.54 -25.44 -48.39
C GLN A 126 1.39 -26.96 -48.29
N SER A 127 2.03 -27.71 -49.21
CA SER A 127 1.99 -29.17 -49.22
C SER A 127 2.75 -29.81 -48.05
N ALA A 128 3.76 -29.14 -47.49
CA ALA A 128 4.48 -29.61 -46.31
C ALA A 128 3.72 -29.35 -45.00
N VAL A 129 2.81 -28.37 -44.98
CA VAL A 129 2.00 -28.01 -43.80
C VAL A 129 0.64 -28.73 -43.79
N VAL A 130 0.08 -29.10 -44.94
CA VAL A 130 -1.22 -29.80 -45.04
C VAL A 130 -1.02 -31.25 -45.47
N GLY A 131 -0.50 -32.07 -44.56
CA GLY A 131 -0.27 -33.50 -44.77
C GLY A 131 -1.45 -34.44 -44.43
N SER A 132 -2.68 -33.97 -44.15
CA SER A 132 -3.75 -34.93 -43.81
C SER A 132 -5.21 -34.52 -44.02
N VAL A 133 -5.54 -33.42 -44.71
CA VAL A 133 -6.96 -33.13 -44.98
C VAL A 133 -7.15 -32.58 -46.39
N ASP A 134 -7.48 -33.47 -47.32
CA ASP A 134 -7.94 -33.08 -48.65
C ASP A 134 -9.34 -32.46 -48.51
N ALA A 135 -9.41 -31.13 -48.60
CA ALA A 135 -10.65 -30.37 -48.46
C ALA A 135 -11.70 -30.72 -49.55
N ALA A 136 -11.31 -31.43 -50.61
CA ALA A 136 -12.23 -31.98 -51.61
C ALA A 136 -13.05 -33.19 -51.09
N SER A 137 -12.67 -33.82 -49.97
CA SER A 137 -13.42 -34.91 -49.32
C SER A 137 -14.62 -34.42 -48.50
N LEU A 138 -14.68 -33.13 -48.15
CA LEU A 138 -15.75 -32.53 -47.35
C LEU A 138 -16.91 -31.94 -48.18
N THR A 139 -16.84 -31.97 -49.52
CA THR A 139 -17.85 -31.32 -50.38
C THR A 139 -18.89 -32.27 -51.01
N GLY A 140 -19.05 -33.49 -50.48
CA GLY A 140 -19.88 -34.53 -51.13
C GLY A 140 -21.07 -35.13 -50.37
N SER A 141 -21.13 -35.05 -49.03
CA SER A 141 -22.21 -35.70 -48.26
C SER A 141 -22.32 -35.11 -46.85
N SER A 142 -23.33 -34.27 -46.60
CA SER A 142 -23.72 -33.91 -45.24
C SER A 142 -24.40 -35.11 -44.56
N GLY A 143 -23.95 -35.50 -43.36
CA GLY A 143 -24.60 -36.53 -42.57
C GLY A 143 -26.07 -36.18 -42.26
N SER A 144 -26.90 -37.21 -42.02
CA SER A 144 -28.29 -36.99 -41.61
C SER A 144 -28.36 -36.50 -40.16
N SER A 145 -29.44 -35.82 -39.76
CA SER A 145 -29.65 -35.43 -38.35
C SER A 145 -29.58 -36.67 -37.45
N GLY A 146 -28.68 -36.64 -36.45
CA GLY A 146 -28.42 -37.75 -35.55
C GLY A 146 -27.11 -38.50 -35.81
N GLN A 147 -26.34 -38.10 -36.83
CA GLN A 147 -25.02 -38.67 -37.13
C GLN A 147 -23.87 -37.74 -36.74
N VAL A 148 -22.72 -38.34 -36.37
CA VAL A 148 -21.45 -37.64 -36.12
C VAL A 148 -20.36 -38.12 -37.09
N LEU A 149 -19.47 -37.21 -37.49
CA LEU A 149 -18.36 -37.53 -38.40
C LEU A 149 -17.19 -38.07 -37.59
N GLU A 150 -16.74 -39.27 -37.93
CA GLU A 150 -15.64 -39.95 -37.25
C GLU A 150 -14.50 -40.25 -38.24
N THR A 151 -13.28 -40.31 -37.70
CA THR A 151 -12.06 -40.65 -38.44
C THR A 151 -11.62 -42.05 -38.04
N ASP A 152 -11.52 -42.99 -38.98
CA ASP A 152 -10.88 -44.29 -38.75
C ASP A 152 -9.59 -44.39 -39.56
N GLY A 153 -8.46 -44.31 -38.86
CA GLY A 153 -7.12 -44.57 -39.37
C GLY A 153 -6.57 -43.53 -40.34
N ASP A 154 -7.30 -43.23 -41.43
CA ASP A 154 -7.04 -42.22 -42.45
C ASP A 154 -8.31 -41.84 -43.27
N ALA A 155 -9.50 -42.35 -42.93
CA ALA A 155 -10.76 -42.13 -43.67
C ALA A 155 -11.85 -41.45 -42.82
N LEU A 156 -12.65 -40.57 -43.42
CA LEU A 156 -13.79 -39.90 -42.79
C LEU A 156 -15.11 -40.64 -43.11
N SER A 157 -15.93 -40.97 -42.09
CA SER A 157 -17.26 -41.57 -42.27
C SER A 157 -18.30 -41.07 -41.24
N TRP A 158 -19.59 -41.13 -41.57
CA TRP A 158 -20.69 -40.69 -40.69
C TRP A 158 -21.31 -41.88 -39.93
N SER A 159 -21.34 -41.82 -38.60
CA SER A 159 -21.88 -42.85 -37.70
C SER A 159 -23.15 -42.35 -36.99
N ASP A 160 -24.18 -43.20 -36.82
CA ASP A 160 -25.37 -42.87 -36.03
C ASP A 160 -25.03 -42.81 -34.52
N ILE A 161 -25.54 -41.78 -33.82
CA ILE A 161 -25.55 -41.74 -32.35
C ILE A 161 -26.46 -42.87 -31.84
N SER A 162 -25.91 -43.82 -31.06
CA SER A 162 -26.72 -44.90 -30.49
C SER A 162 -27.69 -44.38 -29.43
N THR A 163 -28.95 -44.18 -29.80
CA THR A 163 -30.03 -43.93 -28.85
C THR A 163 -30.50 -45.25 -28.24
N ARG A 164 -30.59 -45.33 -26.90
CA ARG A 164 -31.13 -46.49 -26.17
C ARG A 164 -32.52 -46.88 -26.70
N THR A 165 -32.82 -48.17 -26.72
CA THR A 165 -34.16 -48.68 -27.06
C THR A 165 -35.18 -48.35 -25.98
N ASP A 166 -36.47 -48.31 -26.33
CA ASP A 166 -37.55 -48.03 -25.37
C ASP A 166 -37.50 -49.00 -24.19
N GLU A 167 -37.21 -50.29 -24.42
CA GLU A 167 -37.09 -51.30 -23.36
C GLU A 167 -35.86 -51.06 -22.46
N GLU A 168 -34.73 -50.60 -23.01
CA GLU A 168 -33.57 -50.18 -22.21
C GLU A 168 -33.85 -48.91 -21.40
N ILE A 169 -34.68 -48.01 -21.92
CA ILE A 169 -35.10 -46.81 -21.18
C ILE A 169 -36.08 -47.20 -20.07
N GLU A 170 -37.02 -48.11 -20.33
CA GLU A 170 -37.98 -48.62 -19.36
C GLU A 170 -37.28 -49.34 -18.21
N ASP A 171 -36.31 -50.20 -18.49
CA ASP A 171 -35.50 -50.87 -17.46
C ASP A 171 -34.70 -49.89 -16.60
N VAL A 172 -34.13 -48.85 -17.23
CA VAL A 172 -33.41 -47.78 -16.50
C VAL A 172 -34.37 -47.00 -15.60
N VAL A 173 -35.57 -46.64 -16.08
CA VAL A 173 -36.58 -45.93 -15.28
C VAL A 173 -37.08 -46.81 -14.14
N ALA A 174 -37.36 -48.09 -14.39
CA ALA A 174 -37.79 -49.04 -13.36
C ALA A 174 -36.72 -49.27 -12.28
N SER A 175 -35.44 -49.23 -12.66
CA SER A 175 -34.33 -49.31 -11.71
C SER A 175 -34.14 -48.02 -10.90
N LEU A 176 -34.41 -46.86 -11.49
CA LEU A 176 -34.19 -45.55 -10.88
C LEU A 176 -35.32 -45.13 -9.93
N VAL A 177 -36.57 -45.45 -10.28
CA VAL A 177 -37.74 -45.06 -9.49
C VAL A 177 -38.02 -46.13 -8.42
N GLN A 178 -37.50 -45.91 -7.22
CA GLN A 178 -37.79 -46.75 -6.06
C GLN A 178 -38.88 -46.10 -5.20
N ALA A 179 -40.03 -46.76 -5.08
CA ALA A 179 -41.09 -46.30 -4.20
C ALA A 179 -40.84 -46.83 -2.77
N GLY A 180 -40.91 -45.94 -1.77
CA GLY A 180 -40.94 -46.37 -0.36
C GLY A 180 -42.35 -46.82 0.06
N ASP A 181 -42.52 -47.28 1.30
CA ASP A 181 -43.76 -47.93 1.80
C ASP A 181 -45.09 -47.16 1.61
N LYS A 182 -45.04 -45.85 1.32
CA LYS A 182 -46.22 -44.97 1.14
C LYS A 182 -46.46 -44.48 -0.28
N LEU A 183 -45.60 -44.88 -1.21
CA LEU A 183 -45.69 -44.51 -2.61
C LEU A 183 -45.66 -45.80 -3.43
N SER A 184 -46.42 -45.82 -4.50
CA SER A 184 -46.39 -46.88 -5.50
C SER A 184 -46.39 -46.25 -6.87
N TRP A 185 -45.89 -46.96 -7.88
CA TRP A 185 -45.95 -46.47 -9.24
C TRP A 185 -46.25 -47.60 -10.21
N THR A 186 -46.86 -47.23 -11.33
CA THR A 186 -47.17 -48.13 -12.44
C THR A 186 -46.85 -47.44 -13.75
N TYR A 187 -46.16 -48.14 -14.66
CA TYR A 187 -45.84 -47.63 -15.98
C TYR A 187 -46.77 -48.26 -17.02
N ASP A 188 -47.47 -47.41 -17.78
CA ASP A 188 -48.32 -47.80 -18.89
C ASP A 188 -47.59 -47.53 -20.21
N GLY A 189 -46.97 -48.58 -20.75
CA GLY A 189 -46.23 -48.51 -22.02
C GLY A 189 -47.11 -48.22 -23.24
N GLN A 190 -48.42 -48.42 -23.17
CA GLN A 190 -49.31 -48.13 -24.30
C GLN A 190 -49.66 -46.64 -24.40
N ASN A 191 -49.81 -45.97 -23.25
CA ASN A 191 -50.12 -44.55 -23.18
C ASN A 191 -48.89 -43.66 -22.93
N GLY A 192 -47.72 -44.27 -22.64
CA GLY A 192 -46.47 -43.56 -22.39
C GLY A 192 -46.47 -42.77 -21.08
N THR A 193 -47.17 -43.26 -20.05
CA THR A 193 -47.36 -42.54 -18.78
C THR A 193 -46.88 -43.35 -17.58
N LEU A 194 -46.11 -42.72 -16.70
CA LEU A 194 -45.78 -43.23 -15.37
C LEU A 194 -46.77 -42.64 -14.36
N THR A 195 -47.65 -43.48 -13.79
CA THR A 195 -48.56 -43.07 -12.72
C THR A 195 -47.89 -43.33 -11.38
N VAL A 196 -47.84 -42.30 -10.53
CA VAL A 196 -47.33 -42.40 -9.16
C VAL A 196 -48.51 -42.19 -8.21
N ASP A 197 -48.82 -43.22 -7.43
CA ASP A 197 -49.88 -43.24 -6.43
C ASP A 197 -49.28 -43.16 -5.02
N THR A 198 -50.08 -42.67 -4.08
CA THR A 198 -49.71 -42.64 -2.66
C THR A 198 -50.78 -43.29 -1.80
N SER A 199 -50.35 -43.96 -0.72
CA SER A 199 -51.22 -44.38 0.38
C SER A 199 -51.34 -43.32 1.48
N ALA A 200 -50.83 -42.10 1.23
CA ALA A 200 -51.08 -40.97 2.10
C ALA A 200 -52.59 -40.74 2.22
N LEU A 201 -53.02 -40.54 3.47
CA LEU A 201 -54.39 -40.20 3.78
C LEU A 201 -54.72 -38.86 3.14
N ASN A 202 -55.92 -38.75 2.56
CA ASN A 202 -56.45 -37.46 2.16
C ASN A 202 -56.86 -36.63 3.39
N ASP A 203 -57.21 -35.36 3.17
CA ASP A 203 -57.54 -34.43 4.26
C ASP A 203 -58.60 -34.99 5.20
N GLU A 204 -59.71 -35.53 4.69
CA GLU A 204 -60.79 -36.16 5.48
C GLU A 204 -60.27 -37.34 6.32
N GLU A 205 -59.46 -38.21 5.72
CA GLU A 205 -58.92 -39.38 6.41
C GLU A 205 -57.91 -39.01 7.52
N VAL A 206 -57.16 -37.90 7.33
CA VAL A 206 -56.28 -37.34 8.37
C VAL A 206 -57.12 -36.76 9.51
N GLU A 207 -58.17 -36.03 9.17
CA GLU A 207 -59.06 -35.36 10.10
C GLU A 207 -59.82 -36.36 10.98
N ASP A 208 -60.38 -37.42 10.39
CA ASP A 208 -60.95 -38.57 11.10
C ASP A 208 -59.94 -39.19 12.08
N LYS A 209 -58.68 -39.33 11.64
CA LYS A 209 -57.63 -39.92 12.48
C LYS A 209 -57.29 -39.04 13.67
N VAL A 210 -57.18 -37.73 13.47
CA VAL A 210 -56.89 -36.76 14.54
C VAL A 210 -58.06 -36.69 15.54
N SER A 211 -59.31 -36.70 15.06
CA SER A 211 -60.51 -36.72 15.88
C SER A 211 -60.52 -37.90 16.86
N THR A 212 -60.10 -39.09 16.42
CA THR A 212 -60.01 -40.28 17.29
C THR A 212 -58.86 -40.27 18.31
N LEU A 213 -57.83 -39.45 18.12
CA LEU A 213 -56.66 -39.40 19.02
C LEU A 213 -56.88 -38.45 20.22
N VAL A 214 -57.69 -37.41 20.04
CA VAL A 214 -57.89 -36.37 21.04
C VAL A 214 -59.05 -36.77 21.96
N ASN A 215 -58.73 -37.43 23.08
CA ASN A 215 -59.69 -37.75 24.13
C ASN A 215 -59.79 -36.59 25.12
N ALA A 216 -60.97 -35.95 25.20
CA ALA A 216 -61.20 -34.89 26.16
C ALA A 216 -61.26 -35.44 27.60
N GLY A 217 -60.51 -34.82 28.51
CA GLY A 217 -60.64 -35.06 29.95
C GLY A 217 -61.89 -34.40 30.52
N THR A 218 -62.21 -34.69 31.79
CA THR A 218 -63.33 -34.03 32.50
C THR A 218 -63.18 -32.52 32.45
N GLY A 219 -64.23 -31.81 32.01
CA GLY A 219 -64.27 -30.35 31.92
C GLY A 219 -63.70 -29.75 30.63
N VAL A 220 -63.23 -30.58 29.71
CA VAL A 220 -62.78 -30.18 28.37
C VAL A 220 -63.75 -30.77 27.35
N SER A 221 -64.13 -29.97 26.35
CA SER A 221 -64.90 -30.36 25.17
C SER A 221 -63.98 -30.36 23.95
N VAL A 222 -64.14 -31.36 23.09
CA VAL A 222 -63.42 -31.46 21.81
C VAL A 222 -64.46 -31.70 20.72
N THR A 223 -64.50 -30.81 19.74
CA THR A 223 -65.40 -30.91 18.59
C THR A 223 -64.63 -30.69 17.31
N TYR A 224 -64.85 -31.54 16.33
CA TYR A 224 -64.27 -31.42 15.01
C TYR A 224 -65.36 -30.95 14.03
N ASP A 225 -65.05 -29.95 13.19
CA ASP A 225 -65.95 -29.35 12.21
C ASP A 225 -65.40 -29.58 10.79
N ASP A 226 -65.86 -30.65 10.15
CA ASP A 226 -65.45 -31.09 8.80
C ASP A 226 -65.73 -30.03 7.74
N GLN A 227 -66.79 -29.23 7.91
CA GLN A 227 -67.18 -28.24 6.90
C GLN A 227 -66.23 -27.03 6.91
N ASN A 228 -65.59 -26.76 8.05
CA ASN A 228 -64.75 -25.60 8.27
C ASN A 228 -63.27 -25.95 8.50
N GLY A 229 -62.91 -27.25 8.54
CA GLY A 229 -61.55 -27.75 8.72
C GLY A 229 -60.96 -27.41 10.09
N ALA A 230 -61.77 -27.44 11.16
CA ALA A 230 -61.38 -26.92 12.47
C ALA A 230 -61.59 -27.93 13.61
N LEU A 231 -60.52 -28.23 14.35
CA LEU A 231 -60.59 -28.89 15.65
C LEU A 231 -60.69 -27.83 16.75
N THR A 232 -61.84 -27.78 17.42
CA THR A 232 -62.04 -26.92 18.60
C THR A 232 -61.83 -27.74 19.86
N VAL A 233 -60.89 -27.30 20.70
CA VAL A 233 -60.69 -27.81 22.06
C VAL A 233 -60.98 -26.67 23.01
N GLU A 234 -62.03 -26.80 23.80
CA GLU A 234 -62.49 -25.73 24.69
C GLU A 234 -62.81 -26.25 26.08
N VAL A 235 -62.87 -25.33 27.03
CA VAL A 235 -63.46 -25.56 28.35
C VAL A 235 -64.84 -24.92 28.30
N PRO A 236 -65.94 -25.70 28.29
CA PRO A 236 -67.28 -25.15 28.24
C PRO A 236 -67.53 -24.18 29.39
N GLU A 237 -68.36 -23.16 29.14
CA GLU A 237 -68.77 -22.24 30.19
C GLU A 237 -69.45 -23.00 31.34
N GLY A 238 -68.89 -22.89 32.55
CA GLY A 238 -69.33 -23.62 33.73
C GLY A 238 -68.68 -25.00 33.95
N ALA A 239 -67.78 -25.44 33.06
CA ALA A 239 -67.04 -26.69 33.23
C ALA A 239 -65.99 -26.64 34.34
N ILE A 240 -65.53 -25.44 34.71
CA ILE A 240 -64.69 -25.19 35.89
C ILE A 240 -65.54 -24.53 36.96
N SER A 241 -65.71 -25.20 38.10
CA SER A 241 -66.41 -24.61 39.24
C SER A 241 -65.52 -23.59 39.95
N SER A 242 -66.07 -22.47 40.42
CA SER A 242 -65.34 -21.52 41.29
C SER A 242 -64.82 -22.16 42.57
N THR A 243 -65.37 -23.32 42.96
CA THR A 243 -64.92 -24.12 44.11
C THR A 243 -63.66 -24.94 43.80
N GLU A 244 -63.37 -25.22 42.53
CA GLU A 244 -62.14 -25.88 42.08
C GLU A 244 -61.00 -24.87 41.87
N LEU A 245 -61.34 -23.59 41.78
CA LEU A 245 -60.37 -22.49 41.80
C LEU A 245 -59.95 -22.21 43.25
N ASN A 246 -59.01 -23.01 43.76
CA ASN A 246 -58.36 -22.73 45.04
C ASN A 246 -57.38 -21.55 44.90
N PHE A 247 -57.90 -20.34 44.80
CA PHE A 247 -57.10 -19.15 45.09
C PHE A 247 -56.97 -19.06 46.60
N ASP A 248 -55.79 -19.36 47.15
CA ASP A 248 -55.49 -19.12 48.56
C ASP A 248 -55.67 -17.62 48.84
N PRO A 249 -56.75 -17.17 49.49
CA PRO A 249 -56.94 -15.76 49.73
C PRO A 249 -55.90 -15.36 50.78
N ALA A 250 -55.02 -14.41 50.43
CA ALA A 250 -54.01 -13.90 51.34
C ALA A 250 -54.67 -13.58 52.70
N THR A 251 -54.33 -14.38 53.71
CA THR A 251 -54.85 -14.18 55.07
C THR A 251 -54.31 -12.86 55.60
N SER A 252 -54.98 -12.25 56.58
CA SER A 252 -54.49 -11.02 57.23
C SER A 252 -53.04 -11.17 57.72
N GLY A 253 -52.64 -12.37 58.16
CA GLY A 253 -51.26 -12.67 58.53
C GLY A 253 -50.26 -12.67 57.35
N GLY A 254 -50.70 -13.02 56.14
CA GLY A 254 -49.88 -12.90 54.93
C GLY A 254 -49.66 -11.45 54.52
N VAL A 255 -50.69 -10.60 54.69
CA VAL A 255 -50.60 -9.16 54.45
C VAL A 255 -49.70 -8.48 55.51
N ASP A 256 -49.85 -8.85 56.77
CA ASP A 256 -49.03 -8.33 57.88
C ASP A 256 -47.55 -8.74 57.74
N ALA A 257 -47.27 -9.93 57.19
CA ALA A 257 -45.92 -10.37 56.90
C ALA A 257 -45.27 -9.57 55.76
N VAL A 258 -46.05 -9.20 54.73
CA VAL A 258 -45.59 -8.31 53.66
C VAL A 258 -45.36 -6.90 54.19
N ASP A 259 -46.23 -6.39 55.05
CA ASP A 259 -46.06 -5.06 55.69
C ASP A 259 -44.83 -5.01 56.60
N THR A 260 -44.55 -6.11 57.32
CA THR A 260 -43.34 -6.26 58.12
C THR A 260 -42.09 -6.31 57.24
N ALA A 261 -42.10 -7.11 56.17
CA ALA A 261 -40.98 -7.19 55.23
C ALA A 261 -40.72 -5.86 54.49
N LEU A 262 -41.76 -5.06 54.24
CA LEU A 262 -41.64 -3.73 53.67
C LEU A 262 -41.13 -2.70 54.69
N SER A 263 -41.47 -2.88 55.97
CA SER A 263 -40.99 -2.03 57.07
C SER A 263 -39.52 -2.28 57.40
N ASP A 264 -39.06 -3.53 57.33
CA ASP A 264 -37.65 -3.90 57.52
C ASP A 264 -36.76 -3.32 56.40
N HIS A 265 -37.30 -3.19 55.18
CA HIS A 265 -36.62 -2.54 54.07
C HIS A 265 -36.36 -1.04 54.27
N LYS A 266 -37.12 -0.35 55.13
CA LYS A 266 -36.91 1.08 55.39
C LYS A 266 -35.72 1.37 56.31
N GLY A 267 -35.16 0.35 56.97
CA GLY A 267 -34.05 0.48 57.92
C GLY A 267 -32.82 -0.36 57.60
N ASP A 268 -32.85 -1.16 56.53
CA ASP A 268 -31.73 -2.02 56.14
C ASP A 268 -30.74 -1.26 55.23
N GLU A 269 -29.65 -0.78 55.82
CA GLU A 269 -28.53 -0.11 55.13
C GLU A 269 -27.66 -1.08 54.31
N THR A 270 -27.94 -2.40 54.30
CA THR A 270 -27.19 -3.39 53.52
C THR A 270 -27.88 -3.83 52.23
N ASN A 271 -29.11 -3.34 51.98
CA ASN A 271 -29.87 -3.67 50.78
C ASN A 271 -29.47 -2.77 49.58
N PRO A 272 -29.00 -3.34 48.45
CA PRO A 272 -28.60 -2.58 47.25
C PRO A 272 -29.75 -1.89 46.48
N HIS A 273 -30.99 -1.97 46.97
CA HIS A 273 -32.17 -1.34 46.37
C HIS A 273 -32.89 -0.37 47.33
N ASN A 274 -32.19 0.16 48.34
CA ASN A 274 -32.73 1.22 49.20
C ASN A 274 -32.93 2.50 48.37
N VAL A 275 -34.17 2.99 48.25
CA VAL A 275 -34.49 4.23 47.50
C VAL A 275 -33.96 5.51 48.16
N ASN A 276 -33.39 5.41 49.36
CA ASN A 276 -32.61 6.50 49.96
C ASN A 276 -31.15 6.50 49.47
N ASP A 277 -30.66 5.39 48.90
CA ASP A 277 -29.32 5.24 48.30
C ASP A 277 -29.26 5.79 46.85
N ASP A 278 -30.40 5.98 46.19
CA ASP A 278 -30.47 6.73 44.93
C ASP A 278 -30.18 8.25 45.13
N GLN A 279 -30.17 8.72 46.39
CA GLN A 279 -29.68 10.06 46.70
C GLN A 279 -28.17 10.12 46.91
N THR A 280 -27.48 9.00 47.15
CA THR A 280 -26.01 8.98 47.29
C THR A 280 -25.37 9.25 45.94
N GLY A 281 -25.84 8.60 44.87
CA GLY A 281 -25.38 8.88 43.49
C GLY A 281 -25.70 10.30 43.00
N ALA A 282 -26.86 10.86 43.39
CA ALA A 282 -27.24 12.23 43.03
C ALA A 282 -26.52 13.32 43.87
N ALA A 283 -26.18 13.03 45.13
CA ALA A 283 -25.40 13.91 45.98
C ALA A 283 -23.91 13.90 45.57
N ASP A 284 -23.38 12.73 45.21
CA ASP A 284 -22.04 12.60 44.65
C ASP A 284 -21.95 13.30 43.30
N ALA A 285 -22.90 13.08 42.38
CA ALA A 285 -22.93 13.79 41.10
C ALA A 285 -23.07 15.32 41.23
N ARG A 286 -23.82 15.81 42.24
CA ARG A 286 -23.91 17.25 42.52
C ARG A 286 -22.64 17.81 43.11
N THR A 287 -21.91 17.02 43.91
CA THR A 287 -20.63 17.41 44.48
C THR A 287 -19.53 17.38 43.42
N ASP A 288 -19.54 16.38 42.53
CA ASP A 288 -18.70 16.28 41.34
C ASP A 288 -18.90 17.48 40.39
N LEU A 289 -20.16 17.81 40.08
CA LEU A 289 -20.48 18.94 39.20
C LEU A 289 -20.14 20.29 39.85
N ARG A 290 -20.30 20.40 41.18
CA ARG A 290 -19.93 21.59 41.94
C ARG A 290 -18.41 21.74 42.05
N PHE A 291 -17.64 20.66 42.17
CA PHE A 291 -16.18 20.71 42.08
C PHE A 291 -15.71 21.16 40.70
N ALA A 292 -16.35 20.68 39.63
CA ALA A 292 -16.00 21.05 38.26
C ALA A 292 -16.27 22.53 37.93
N LEU A 293 -17.30 23.13 38.55
CA LEU A 293 -17.72 24.51 38.27
C LEU A 293 -17.22 25.53 39.31
N TYR A 294 -17.08 25.12 40.58
CA TYR A 294 -16.75 25.98 41.72
C TYR A 294 -15.90 25.21 42.77
N PRO A 295 -14.66 24.82 42.44
CA PRO A 295 -13.80 23.99 43.30
C PRO A 295 -13.45 24.64 44.65
N GLU A 296 -13.54 25.96 44.74
CA GLU A 296 -13.37 26.76 45.96
C GLU A 296 -14.52 26.61 46.96
N GLU A 297 -15.72 26.24 46.50
CA GLU A 297 -16.90 26.01 47.34
C GLU A 297 -16.95 24.59 47.93
N VAL A 298 -16.05 23.70 47.48
CA VAL A 298 -15.89 22.34 48.00
C VAL A 298 -14.90 22.36 49.17
N ASP A 299 -15.18 21.59 50.23
CA ASP A 299 -14.30 21.54 51.39
C ASP A 299 -12.90 21.02 51.01
N ALA A 300 -11.89 21.44 51.76
CA ALA A 300 -10.50 21.17 51.42
C ALA A 300 -10.16 19.68 51.35
N SER A 301 -10.75 18.84 52.21
CA SER A 301 -10.44 17.41 52.26
C SER A 301 -10.99 16.64 51.07
N THR A 302 -12.19 17.01 50.64
CA THR A 302 -12.84 16.49 49.44
C THR A 302 -12.11 16.97 48.19
N ARG A 303 -11.77 18.27 48.12
CA ARG A 303 -10.95 18.83 47.02
C ARG A 303 -9.59 18.13 46.90
N ASP A 304 -8.91 17.86 48.01
CA ASP A 304 -7.62 17.14 48.00
C ASP A 304 -7.77 15.71 47.46
N THR A 305 -8.88 15.04 47.79
CA THR A 305 -9.19 13.70 47.25
C THR A 305 -9.46 13.74 45.75
N TYR A 306 -10.21 14.73 45.27
CA TYR A 306 -10.43 14.94 43.83
C TYR A 306 -9.14 15.28 43.10
N TYR A 307 -8.29 16.15 43.64
CA TYR A 307 -6.98 16.44 43.06
C TYR A 307 -6.06 15.22 43.03
N GLN A 308 -6.09 14.36 44.04
CA GLN A 308 -5.34 13.10 44.00
C GLN A 308 -5.86 12.15 42.91
N ASN A 309 -7.18 12.08 42.70
CA ASN A 309 -7.76 11.26 41.64
C ASN A 309 -7.51 11.84 40.24
N PHE A 310 -7.60 13.16 40.09
CA PHE A 310 -7.18 13.85 38.87
C PHE A 310 -5.69 13.66 38.61
N SER A 311 -4.84 13.77 39.63
CA SER A 311 -3.40 13.47 39.53
C SER A 311 -3.14 12.03 39.11
N LYS A 312 -3.96 11.06 39.53
CA LYS A 312 -3.86 9.67 39.03
C LYS A 312 -4.23 9.57 37.56
N PHE A 313 -5.25 10.29 37.09
CA PHE A 313 -5.62 10.33 35.67
C PHE A 313 -4.57 11.06 34.82
N ALA A 314 -4.15 12.25 35.26
CA ALA A 314 -3.12 13.08 34.65
C ALA A 314 -1.77 12.34 34.53
N ASN A 315 -1.41 11.54 35.53
CA ASN A 315 -0.19 10.71 35.52
C ASN A 315 -0.44 9.24 35.17
N SER A 316 -1.60 8.90 34.59
CA SER A 316 -1.89 7.52 34.17
C SER A 316 -1.32 7.23 32.80
N ALA A 317 -1.15 5.93 32.51
CA ALA A 317 -0.89 5.45 31.15
C ALA A 317 -1.93 5.93 30.12
N ALA A 318 -3.13 6.36 30.55
CA ALA A 318 -4.13 6.92 29.66
C ALA A 318 -3.71 8.29 29.09
N MET A 319 -3.14 9.19 29.90
CA MET A 319 -2.60 10.46 29.39
C MET A 319 -1.39 10.25 28.50
N THR A 320 -0.51 9.30 28.83
CA THR A 320 0.59 8.90 27.93
C THR A 320 0.06 8.36 26.61
N SER A 321 -1.03 7.58 26.62
CA SER A 321 -1.65 7.04 25.40
C SER A 321 -2.37 8.11 24.57
N ILE A 322 -3.00 9.08 25.24
CA ILE A 322 -3.58 10.26 24.60
C ILE A 322 -2.48 11.09 23.94
N ALA A 323 -1.37 11.33 24.64
CA ALA A 323 -0.25 12.09 24.13
C ALA A 323 0.54 11.38 23.00
N ALA A 324 0.44 10.06 22.92
CA ALA A 324 0.98 9.27 21.82
C ALA A 324 0.01 9.11 20.64
N SER A 325 -1.24 9.57 20.77
CA SER A 325 -2.26 9.45 19.72
C SER A 325 -2.20 10.65 18.78
N SER A 326 -1.76 10.43 17.54
CA SER A 326 -1.70 11.49 16.53
C SER A 326 -3.06 12.13 16.29
N VAL A 327 -4.14 11.34 16.21
CA VAL A 327 -5.51 11.85 15.98
C VAL A 327 -5.94 12.83 17.06
N VAL A 328 -5.61 12.54 18.33
CA VAL A 328 -6.00 13.43 19.44
C VAL A 328 -5.11 14.66 19.45
N MET A 329 -3.81 14.50 19.18
CA MET A 329 -2.89 15.63 19.15
C MET A 329 -3.11 16.57 17.96
N ASP A 330 -3.56 16.07 16.81
CA ASP A 330 -4.00 16.89 15.68
C ASP A 330 -5.24 17.73 16.04
N GLU A 331 -6.24 17.13 16.71
CA GLU A 331 -7.44 17.87 17.14
C GLU A 331 -7.13 18.89 18.23
N VAL A 332 -6.22 18.56 19.16
CA VAL A 332 -5.75 19.49 20.20
C VAL A 332 -4.96 20.65 19.60
N SER A 333 -4.07 20.38 18.63
CA SER A 333 -3.26 21.41 17.97
C SER A 333 -4.07 22.33 17.05
N GLU A 334 -5.33 22.01 16.77
CA GLU A 334 -6.31 22.85 16.06
C GLU A 334 -7.28 23.60 16.99
N SER A 335 -7.19 23.39 18.32
CA SER A 335 -8.09 24.01 19.31
C SER A 335 -7.42 25.12 20.12
N ASN A 336 -7.81 26.39 19.88
CA ASN A 336 -7.35 27.55 20.66
C ASN A 336 -7.48 27.33 22.18
N THR A 337 -8.66 26.93 22.65
CA THR A 337 -8.92 26.68 24.07
C THR A 337 -7.99 25.64 24.67
N ALA A 338 -7.68 24.57 23.91
CA ALA A 338 -6.81 23.51 24.40
C ALA A 338 -5.35 23.98 24.46
N MET A 339 -4.90 24.72 23.45
CA MET A 339 -3.54 25.25 23.40
C MET A 339 -3.29 26.39 24.39
N ASP A 340 -4.30 27.24 24.67
CA ASP A 340 -4.24 28.24 25.74
C ASP A 340 -4.10 27.56 27.11
N ALA A 341 -4.87 26.50 27.36
CA ALA A 341 -4.79 25.74 28.60
C ALA A 341 -3.44 25.01 28.74
N ALA A 342 -2.92 24.46 27.64
CA ALA A 342 -1.63 23.77 27.62
C ALA A 342 -0.45 24.74 27.84
N SER A 343 -0.44 25.86 27.13
CA SER A 343 0.62 26.89 27.24
C SER A 343 0.65 27.58 28.60
N ALA A 344 -0.49 27.68 29.30
CA ALA A 344 -0.58 28.21 30.66
C ALA A 344 -0.10 27.25 31.77
N SER A 345 0.27 26.00 31.43
CA SER A 345 0.56 24.94 32.40
C SER A 345 1.97 24.36 32.24
N ASP A 346 2.84 24.62 33.22
CA ASP A 346 4.19 24.01 33.34
C ASP A 346 4.19 22.51 33.04
N THR A 347 3.33 21.75 33.73
CA THR A 347 3.28 20.29 33.59
C THR A 347 2.82 19.84 32.20
N ALA A 348 1.96 20.61 31.55
CA ALA A 348 1.49 20.28 30.21
C ALA A 348 2.60 20.54 29.19
N MET A 349 3.30 21.66 29.34
CA MET A 349 4.44 22.02 28.50
C MET A 349 5.58 20.99 28.60
N ASP A 350 5.93 20.53 29.81
CA ASP A 350 6.94 19.47 30.01
C ASP A 350 6.54 18.13 29.36
N ALA A 351 5.24 17.79 29.44
CA ALA A 351 4.73 16.56 28.83
C ALA A 351 4.68 16.65 27.30
N VAL A 352 4.31 17.81 26.76
CA VAL A 352 4.26 18.06 25.31
C VAL A 352 5.67 18.09 24.74
N SER A 353 6.60 18.82 25.35
CA SER A 353 7.98 19.00 24.85
C SER A 353 8.81 17.72 24.81
N THR A 354 8.42 16.69 25.57
CA THR A 354 9.06 15.38 25.60
C THR A 354 8.37 14.33 24.72
N SER A 355 7.22 14.67 24.11
CA SER A 355 6.46 13.75 23.26
C SER A 355 6.68 14.06 21.76
N PRO A 356 7.29 13.14 20.98
CA PRO A 356 7.47 13.35 19.54
C PRO A 356 6.15 13.58 18.81
N THR A 357 5.12 12.78 19.11
CA THR A 357 3.80 12.90 18.49
C THR A 357 3.13 14.24 18.79
N ALA A 358 3.23 14.71 20.03
CA ALA A 358 2.62 15.99 20.40
C ALA A 358 3.36 17.15 19.73
N MET A 359 4.69 17.12 19.74
CA MET A 359 5.49 18.16 19.09
C MET A 359 5.39 18.13 17.58
N ASP A 360 5.21 16.98 16.92
CA ASP A 360 4.94 16.92 15.47
C ASP A 360 3.61 17.63 15.13
N ALA A 361 2.55 17.41 15.91
CA ALA A 361 1.27 18.08 15.73
C ALA A 361 1.35 19.59 16.02
N VAL A 362 2.03 19.96 17.12
CA VAL A 362 2.22 21.36 17.52
C VAL A 362 3.11 22.12 16.54
N SER A 363 4.21 21.51 16.08
CA SER A 363 5.15 22.15 15.15
C SER A 363 4.55 22.32 13.76
N THR A 364 3.58 21.51 13.37
CA THR A 364 2.87 21.64 12.08
C THR A 364 1.79 22.73 12.12
N SER A 365 1.15 22.96 13.28
CA SER A 365 0.09 23.97 13.43
C SER A 365 0.66 25.33 13.82
N ILE A 366 0.46 26.35 12.97
CA ILE A 366 0.90 27.74 13.27
C ILE A 366 0.27 28.24 14.57
N MET A 367 -1.01 27.97 14.78
CA MET A 367 -1.75 28.35 15.99
C MET A 367 -1.15 27.69 17.25
N ALA A 368 -0.94 26.38 17.22
CA ALA A 368 -0.40 25.66 18.37
C ALA A 368 1.05 26.07 18.68
N ARG A 369 1.88 26.18 17.65
CA ARG A 369 3.25 26.68 17.77
C ARG A 369 3.28 28.08 18.38
N THR A 370 2.44 28.98 17.89
CA THR A 370 2.35 30.35 18.40
C THR A 370 1.92 30.35 19.86
N ALA A 371 0.87 29.60 20.22
CA ALA A 371 0.38 29.50 21.59
C ALA A 371 1.48 29.03 22.58
N ILE A 372 2.29 28.02 22.20
CA ILE A 372 3.38 27.58 23.07
C ILE A 372 4.51 28.62 23.16
N LEU A 373 4.77 29.42 22.12
CA LEU A 373 5.76 30.50 22.16
C LEU A 373 5.32 31.67 23.04
N HIS A 374 4.02 31.90 23.21
CA HIS A 374 3.46 32.85 24.19
C HIS A 374 3.55 32.38 25.64
N SER A 375 3.81 31.09 25.86
CA SER A 375 3.92 30.55 27.22
C SER A 375 5.08 31.20 27.97
N SER A 376 4.83 31.59 29.23
CA SER A 376 5.90 31.98 30.16
C SER A 376 6.90 30.84 30.44
N HIS A 377 6.51 29.60 30.13
CA HIS A 377 7.26 28.38 30.45
C HIS A 377 8.07 27.84 29.26
N VAL A 378 7.89 28.39 28.06
CA VAL A 378 8.51 27.87 26.82
C VAL A 378 10.03 27.71 26.91
N ARG A 379 10.71 28.64 27.58
CA ARG A 379 12.16 28.60 27.77
C ARG A 379 12.62 27.51 28.74
N GLY A 380 11.84 27.23 29.77
CA GLY A 380 12.18 26.24 30.80
C GLY A 380 11.73 24.82 30.47
N SER A 381 10.81 24.67 29.51
CA SER A 381 10.19 23.39 29.17
C SER A 381 10.41 22.96 27.72
N VAL A 382 10.26 23.85 26.72
CA VAL A 382 10.34 23.45 25.30
C VAL A 382 11.77 23.60 24.78
N TRP A 383 12.39 24.76 25.00
CA TRP A 383 13.73 25.05 24.46
C TRP A 383 14.87 24.33 25.18
N THR A 384 14.64 23.83 26.39
CA THR A 384 15.55 23.00 27.19
C THR A 384 15.43 21.50 26.88
N GLU A 385 14.34 21.09 26.22
CA GLU A 385 14.07 19.69 25.89
C GLU A 385 14.44 19.40 24.44
N THR A 386 15.12 18.28 24.21
CA THR A 386 15.66 17.90 22.90
C THR A 386 14.59 17.84 21.83
N ILE A 387 13.50 17.11 22.08
CA ILE A 387 12.39 16.93 21.12
C ILE A 387 11.69 18.26 20.88
N GLY A 388 11.41 19.04 21.94
CA GLY A 388 10.76 20.34 21.84
C GLY A 388 11.52 21.33 20.96
N ALA A 389 12.81 21.53 21.26
CA ALA A 389 13.66 22.45 20.52
C ALA A 389 13.88 21.98 19.08
N GLU A 390 14.18 20.70 18.86
CA GLU A 390 14.38 20.11 17.53
C GLU A 390 13.16 20.32 16.64
N LYS A 391 11.97 19.93 17.12
CA LYS A 391 10.73 20.01 16.36
C LYS A 391 10.30 21.42 16.01
N LEU A 392 10.59 22.39 16.89
CA LEU A 392 10.32 23.80 16.59
C LEU A 392 11.25 24.38 15.53
N TRP A 393 12.52 23.94 15.48
CA TRP A 393 13.45 24.34 14.43
C TRP A 393 13.19 23.60 13.11
N GLU A 394 12.67 22.37 13.14
CA GLU A 394 12.24 21.65 11.94
C GLU A 394 11.00 22.29 11.28
N ALA A 395 10.24 23.11 12.02
CA ALA A 395 8.99 23.70 11.56
C ALA A 395 9.18 24.87 10.58
N GLY A 396 10.37 25.47 10.53
CA GLY A 396 10.65 26.59 9.65
C GLY A 396 11.33 26.18 8.35
N GLU A 397 11.47 27.15 7.46
CA GLU A 397 11.94 26.98 6.11
C GLU A 397 13.22 27.80 5.86
N PRO A 398 14.29 27.20 5.32
CA PRO A 398 14.39 25.78 4.99
C PRO A 398 14.56 24.91 6.25
N THR A 399 13.99 23.70 6.23
CA THR A 399 14.11 22.73 7.35
C THR A 399 15.58 22.34 7.61
N PRO A 400 16.14 22.61 8.80
CA PRO A 400 17.52 22.26 9.12
C PRO A 400 17.75 20.73 9.21
N PRO A 401 18.91 20.19 8.75
CA PRO A 401 19.99 20.89 8.08
C PRO A 401 19.69 21.16 6.60
N ALA A 402 19.87 22.40 6.15
CA ALA A 402 19.61 22.80 4.76
C ALA A 402 20.66 23.75 4.20
N SER A 403 20.95 23.59 2.89
CA SER A 403 21.82 24.49 2.14
C SER A 403 21.02 25.43 1.24
N TYR A 404 21.28 26.74 1.33
CA TYR A 404 20.54 27.75 0.56
C TYR A 404 20.92 27.82 -0.92
N LEU A 405 22.12 27.37 -1.29
CA LEU A 405 22.66 27.49 -2.66
C LEU A 405 23.06 26.14 -3.30
N GLY A 406 22.58 25.01 -2.76
CA GLY A 406 22.79 23.69 -3.35
C GLY A 406 24.23 23.14 -3.19
N GLY A 407 24.95 23.54 -2.14
CA GLY A 407 26.33 23.13 -1.79
C GLY A 407 26.78 23.69 -0.42
N GLU A 408 27.98 23.31 0.06
CA GLU A 408 28.58 23.62 1.39
C GLU A 408 28.80 25.13 1.71
N ASP A 409 28.20 26.05 0.95
CA ASP A 409 28.49 27.49 1.00
C ASP A 409 27.61 28.27 1.98
N ILE A 410 26.37 27.82 2.28
CA ILE A 410 25.48 28.45 3.28
C ILE A 410 24.59 27.38 3.87
N ASP A 411 24.67 27.18 5.18
CA ASP A 411 23.89 26.15 5.88
C ASP A 411 23.05 26.75 7.01
N ALA A 412 21.80 26.32 7.11
CA ALA A 412 21.02 26.38 8.32
C ALA A 412 21.14 25.03 9.03
N GLU A 413 21.65 25.01 10.26
CA GLU A 413 21.87 23.80 11.04
C GLU A 413 21.42 23.97 12.51
N MET A 414 21.07 22.87 13.16
CA MET A 414 20.85 22.83 14.60
C MET A 414 22.14 22.48 15.32
N ILE A 415 22.50 23.28 16.33
CA ILE A 415 23.74 23.14 17.10
C ILE A 415 23.47 23.07 18.60
N GLN A 416 24.48 22.66 19.37
CA GLN A 416 24.44 22.61 20.84
C GLN A 416 25.61 23.43 21.40
N ASP A 417 25.52 24.76 21.28
CA ASP A 417 26.56 25.69 21.76
C ASP A 417 26.15 26.43 23.05
N ARG A 418 24.85 26.65 23.28
CA ARG A 418 24.32 27.28 24.49
C ARG A 418 23.81 26.24 25.48
N SER A 419 24.37 26.21 26.70
CA SER A 419 24.03 25.21 27.73
C SER A 419 22.60 25.29 28.29
N GLU A 420 21.94 26.43 28.16
CA GLU A 420 20.58 26.61 28.67
C GLU A 420 19.50 26.13 27.69
N SER A 421 19.87 25.76 26.47
CA SER A 421 18.94 25.31 25.44
C SER A 421 19.43 24.00 24.81
N ALA A 422 18.52 23.09 24.52
CA ALA A 422 18.85 21.80 23.91
C ALA A 422 19.38 21.94 22.48
N TYR A 423 18.79 22.83 21.68
CA TYR A 423 19.24 23.14 20.33
C TYR A 423 19.08 24.62 19.99
N GLN A 424 20.07 25.16 19.29
CA GLN A 424 20.03 26.50 18.71
C GLN A 424 20.07 26.40 17.20
N LEU A 425 19.47 27.37 16.53
CA LEU A 425 19.58 27.51 15.09
C LEU A 425 20.84 28.30 14.78
N ARG A 426 21.75 27.72 13.99
CA ARG A 426 22.84 28.42 13.35
C ARG A 426 22.52 28.60 11.89
N VAL A 427 22.62 29.84 11.42
CA VAL A 427 22.80 30.13 10.00
C VAL A 427 24.28 30.45 9.83
N GLU A 428 24.95 29.69 8.98
CA GLU A 428 26.38 29.83 8.71
C GLU A 428 26.61 30.01 7.22
N LEU A 429 27.52 30.91 6.90
CA LEU A 429 27.91 31.26 5.56
C LEU A 429 29.37 30.87 5.36
N TYR A 430 29.67 29.90 4.51
CA TYR A 430 31.00 29.51 4.09
C TYR A 430 31.37 30.18 2.76
N ASN A 431 32.35 31.09 2.78
CA ASN A 431 33.01 31.57 1.56
C ASN A 431 32.06 32.05 0.42
N SER A 432 30.93 32.67 0.78
CA SER A 432 29.83 33.01 -0.14
C SER A 432 30.26 33.75 -1.40
N THR A 433 29.66 33.35 -2.52
CA THR A 433 29.89 33.93 -3.84
C THR A 433 28.74 34.84 -4.33
N SER A 434 27.65 34.99 -3.57
CA SER A 434 26.48 35.81 -3.94
C SER A 434 25.94 36.66 -2.78
N GLY A 435 25.71 37.96 -3.02
CA GLY A 435 25.00 38.84 -2.08
C GLY A 435 23.50 38.55 -2.05
N GLY A 436 22.85 38.86 -0.93
CA GLY A 436 21.43 38.59 -0.73
C GLY A 436 21.00 38.48 0.73
N LEU A 437 19.70 38.25 0.92
CA LEU A 437 19.10 37.89 2.20
C LEU A 437 19.05 36.36 2.31
N TYR A 438 19.58 35.82 3.40
CA TYR A 438 19.57 34.40 3.70
C TYR A 438 19.00 34.22 5.10
N THR A 439 17.78 33.72 5.17
CA THR A 439 17.01 33.62 6.41
C THR A 439 16.37 32.25 6.53
N TYR A 440 16.35 31.77 7.78
CA TYR A 440 15.42 30.76 8.21
C TYR A 440 14.12 31.45 8.61
N ASP A 441 13.02 30.99 8.05
CA ASP A 441 11.71 31.61 8.12
C ASP A 441 10.79 30.70 8.93
N LEU A 442 10.31 31.20 10.07
CA LEU A 442 9.36 30.49 10.91
C LEU A 442 8.02 31.23 10.88
N ALA A 443 6.99 30.61 10.33
CA ALA A 443 5.65 31.19 10.34
C ALA A 443 5.13 31.33 11.78
N ILE A 444 4.64 32.51 12.15
CA ILE A 444 4.08 32.81 13.47
C ILE A 444 2.79 33.61 13.27
N ASP A 445 1.77 33.33 14.05
CA ASP A 445 0.64 34.25 14.18
C ASP A 445 1.03 35.36 15.16
N TRP A 446 1.08 36.59 14.69
CA TRP A 446 1.49 37.74 15.49
C TRP A 446 0.34 38.40 16.23
N ASP A 447 -0.88 37.86 16.11
CA ASP A 447 -1.99 38.30 16.94
C ASP A 447 -1.62 38.11 18.42
N GLU A 448 -1.92 39.14 19.22
CA GLU A 448 -1.60 39.21 20.67
C GLU A 448 -0.10 39.33 21.03
N ALA A 449 0.83 39.26 20.08
CA ALA A 449 2.26 39.47 20.32
C ALA A 449 2.63 40.96 20.37
N SER A 450 3.10 41.42 21.53
CA SER A 450 3.61 42.77 21.75
C SER A 450 5.14 42.83 21.73
N THR A 451 5.80 41.76 22.16
CA THR A 451 7.26 41.69 22.25
C THR A 451 7.76 40.33 21.76
N LEU A 452 8.73 40.35 20.87
CA LEU A 452 9.56 39.20 20.54
C LEU A 452 10.80 39.20 21.44
N ARG A 453 10.98 38.14 22.22
CA ARG A 453 12.25 37.86 22.90
C ARG A 453 13.01 36.75 22.19
N ILE A 454 14.30 36.99 21.95
CA ILE A 454 15.16 36.02 21.28
C ILE A 454 16.61 36.20 21.71
N TYR A 455 17.34 35.10 21.90
CA TYR A 455 18.78 35.15 22.10
C TYR A 455 19.51 35.10 20.77
N THR A 456 20.51 35.96 20.64
CA THR A 456 21.33 36.08 19.43
C THR A 456 22.80 35.95 19.77
N ALA A 457 23.57 35.25 18.94
CA ALA A 457 25.03 35.31 18.93
C ALA A 457 25.52 35.49 17.48
N ALA A 458 26.61 36.23 17.30
CA ALA A 458 27.11 36.51 15.97
C ALA A 458 28.64 36.60 15.98
N ASP A 459 29.27 35.94 15.02
CA ASP A 459 30.71 36.00 14.79
C ASP A 459 31.07 36.29 13.34
N ASN A 460 32.19 37.00 13.16
CA ASN A 460 32.69 37.50 11.88
C ASN A 460 31.64 38.29 11.07
N ILE A 461 30.77 39.08 11.73
CA ILE A 461 29.83 39.99 11.08
C ILE A 461 30.42 41.39 10.90
N SER A 462 29.94 42.12 9.88
CA SER A 462 30.44 43.45 9.52
C SER A 462 29.40 44.26 8.77
N ALA A 463 29.67 45.53 8.45
CA ALA A 463 28.73 46.37 7.71
C ALA A 463 28.29 45.76 6.36
N SER A 464 29.16 45.01 5.67
CA SER A 464 28.86 44.36 4.39
C SER A 464 28.18 42.99 4.50
N GLY A 465 27.90 42.51 5.72
CA GLY A 465 27.45 41.16 6.02
C GLY A 465 27.02 41.08 7.48
N TYR A 466 25.75 41.36 7.76
CA TYR A 466 25.25 41.63 9.09
C TYR A 466 24.08 40.72 9.46
N MET A 467 23.90 40.46 10.76
CA MET A 467 22.78 39.69 11.29
C MET A 467 21.50 40.50 11.16
N THR A 468 20.41 39.86 10.73
CA THR A 468 19.09 40.49 10.63
C THR A 468 18.02 39.57 11.22
N VAL A 469 17.04 40.18 11.88
CA VAL A 469 15.77 39.56 12.27
C VAL A 469 14.66 40.41 11.66
N GLN A 470 13.75 39.78 10.93
CA GLN A 470 12.65 40.43 10.24
C GLN A 470 11.32 39.79 10.62
N ILE A 471 10.25 40.59 10.57
CA ILE A 471 8.87 40.11 10.68
C ILE A 471 8.15 40.52 9.41
N GLY A 472 7.65 39.54 8.65
CA GLY A 472 6.94 39.78 7.38
C GLY A 472 7.79 40.57 6.36
N GLY A 473 9.10 40.31 6.30
CA GLY A 473 10.05 41.02 5.43
C GLY A 473 10.46 42.42 5.89
N SER A 474 10.01 42.86 7.08
CA SER A 474 10.42 44.13 7.67
C SER A 474 11.48 43.90 8.74
N GLU A 475 12.66 44.49 8.57
CA GLU A 475 13.74 44.39 9.56
C GLU A 475 13.36 45.03 10.89
N VAL A 476 13.35 44.23 11.96
CA VAL A 476 13.04 44.63 13.33
C VAL A 476 14.28 44.67 14.23
N PHE A 477 15.34 43.96 13.85
CA PHE A 477 16.63 44.02 14.51
C PHE A 477 17.76 43.71 13.53
N SER A 478 18.87 44.44 13.63
CA SER A 478 20.10 44.12 12.93
C SER A 478 21.34 44.51 13.72
N THR A 479 22.45 43.81 13.46
CA THR A 479 23.75 44.14 14.03
C THR A 479 24.88 43.75 13.10
N ASN A 480 25.90 44.60 13.05
CA ASN A 480 27.14 44.43 12.28
C ASN A 480 28.37 44.26 13.18
N SER A 481 28.17 43.99 14.47
CA SER A 481 29.21 43.84 15.48
C SER A 481 29.09 42.49 16.17
N ASN A 482 30.19 41.73 16.24
CA ASN A 482 30.24 40.43 16.89
C ASN A 482 29.79 40.53 18.36
N HIS A 483 29.06 39.52 18.83
CA HIS A 483 28.66 39.39 20.22
C HIS A 483 28.41 37.92 20.57
N GLY A 484 28.58 37.59 21.85
CA GLY A 484 28.09 36.31 22.37
C GLY A 484 26.58 36.34 22.60
N TRP A 485 26.06 35.26 23.17
CA TRP A 485 24.65 35.10 23.50
C TRP A 485 24.09 36.30 24.26
N THR A 486 23.23 37.06 23.58
CA THR A 486 22.60 38.28 24.09
C THR A 486 21.10 38.20 23.82
N GLU A 487 20.30 38.35 24.88
CA GLU A 487 18.86 38.48 24.74
C GLU A 487 18.50 39.80 24.06
N ARG A 488 17.61 39.72 23.08
CA ARG A 488 16.96 40.84 22.41
C ARG A 488 15.50 40.88 22.85
N SER A 489 15.01 42.08 23.11
CA SER A 489 13.61 42.38 23.32
C SER A 489 13.22 43.36 22.22
N ILE A 490 12.39 42.90 21.30
CA ILE A 490 12.05 43.56 20.04
C ILE A 490 10.55 43.85 20.09
N ASP A 491 10.17 45.09 19.76
CA ASP A 491 8.76 45.49 19.69
C ASP A 491 8.08 44.80 18.49
N ALA A 492 7.06 44.00 18.78
CA ALA A 492 6.24 43.29 17.80
C ALA A 492 4.80 43.82 17.74
N SER A 493 4.45 44.83 18.53
CA SER A 493 3.07 45.32 18.69
C SER A 493 2.43 45.92 17.42
N GLY A 494 3.22 46.16 16.38
CA GLY A 494 2.77 46.63 15.07
C GLY A 494 2.44 45.53 14.06
N TYR A 495 2.64 44.27 14.41
CA TYR A 495 2.42 43.10 13.56
C TYR A 495 1.16 42.34 14.00
N SER A 496 0.53 41.61 13.08
CA SER A 496 -0.72 40.88 13.30
C SER A 496 -0.91 39.78 12.25
N GLY A 497 -1.67 38.74 12.57
CA GLY A 497 -1.91 37.59 11.71
C GLY A 497 -0.65 36.77 11.40
N GLU A 498 -0.82 35.75 10.56
CA GLU A 498 0.28 34.85 10.16
C GLU A 498 1.33 35.58 9.29
N GLN A 499 2.55 35.70 9.80
CA GLN A 499 3.72 36.24 9.09
C GLN A 499 5.00 35.52 9.53
N ASP A 500 6.01 35.49 8.65
CA ASP A 500 7.27 34.84 8.95
C ASP A 500 8.15 35.67 9.90
N LEU A 501 8.66 35.00 10.94
CA LEU A 501 9.85 35.40 11.67
C LEU A 501 11.08 34.94 10.90
N GLN A 502 11.81 35.87 10.31
CA GLN A 502 12.95 35.59 9.45
C GLN A 502 14.24 35.90 10.18
N MET A 503 15.12 34.92 10.33
CA MET A 503 16.34 35.00 11.12
C MET A 503 17.54 34.58 10.29
N GLY A 504 18.55 35.43 10.19
CA GLY A 504 19.77 35.09 9.46
C GLY A 504 20.62 36.30 9.15
N PHE A 505 20.98 36.48 7.87
CA PHE A 505 21.90 37.54 7.44
C PHE A 505 21.42 38.28 6.21
N TRP A 506 21.88 39.53 6.14
CA TRP A 506 22.01 40.26 4.90
C TRP A 506 23.47 40.33 4.46
N LEU A 507 23.75 40.07 3.18
CA LEU A 507 25.09 40.18 2.59
C LEU A 507 25.09 41.14 1.39
N ASP A 508 25.89 42.20 1.46
CA ASP A 508 25.99 43.21 0.38
C ASP A 508 26.74 42.68 -0.85
N SER A 509 27.77 41.85 -0.63
CA SER A 509 28.61 41.30 -1.70
C SER A 509 29.42 40.09 -1.22
N ALA A 510 29.87 39.24 -2.15
CA ALA A 510 30.71 38.08 -1.87
C ALA A 510 32.02 38.47 -1.14
N THR A 511 32.22 37.99 0.08
CA THR A 511 33.40 38.34 0.91
C THR A 511 34.41 37.23 1.10
N GLY A 512 34.06 35.98 0.76
CA GLY A 512 34.96 34.83 0.90
C GLY A 512 35.45 34.53 2.33
N ILE A 513 34.65 34.90 3.33
CA ILE A 513 34.92 34.67 4.76
C ILE A 513 33.76 33.90 5.37
N THR A 514 34.05 33.07 6.38
CA THR A 514 33.00 32.39 7.14
C THR A 514 32.33 33.37 8.10
N ARG A 515 30.99 33.37 8.14
CA ARG A 515 30.20 34.20 9.06
C ARG A 515 29.13 33.35 9.72
N THR A 516 28.85 33.63 10.99
CA THR A 516 27.96 32.79 11.79
C THR A 516 26.98 33.67 12.57
N THR A 517 25.69 33.34 12.49
CA THR A 517 24.61 33.92 13.30
C THR A 517 23.83 32.80 13.92
N GLU A 518 23.54 32.95 15.19
CA GLU A 518 22.90 31.92 15.98
C GLU A 518 21.74 32.51 16.74
N PHE A 519 20.66 31.73 16.83
CA PHE A 519 19.38 32.12 17.38
C PHE A 519 18.89 31.05 18.35
N ALA A 520 18.37 31.48 19.50
CA ALA A 520 17.90 30.57 20.55
C ALA A 520 16.72 31.14 21.32
N GLU A 521 15.92 30.26 21.91
CA GLU A 521 14.90 30.58 22.93
C GLU A 521 13.94 31.72 22.54
N ILE A 522 13.21 31.50 21.45
CA ILE A 522 12.14 32.40 20.99
C ILE A 522 11.00 32.37 22.01
N GLN A 523 10.52 33.55 22.40
CA GLN A 523 9.35 33.72 23.25
C GLN A 523 8.58 34.98 22.84
N LEU A 524 7.26 34.90 22.87
CA LEU A 524 6.34 36.00 22.57
C LEU A 524 5.68 36.47 23.88
N GLU A 525 5.46 37.78 24.03
CA GLU A 525 4.77 38.38 25.18
C GLU A 525 3.65 39.34 24.77
#